data_AF-G5A1U8-F1
#
_entry.id   AF-G5A1U8-F1
#
_cell.length_a   1.000
_cell.length_b   1.000
_cell.length_c   1.000
_cell.angle_alpha   90.00
_cell.angle_beta   90.00
_cell.angle_gamma   90.00
#
_symmetry.space_group_name_H-M   'P 1'
#
loop_
_entity.id
_entity.type
_entity.pdbx_description
1 polymer ?
#
loop_
_entity_poly.entity_id
_entity_poly.type
_entity_poly.pdbx_seq_one_letter_code
_entity_poly.pdbx_strand_id
1 'polypeptide(L)'
;METYRCELPNMIALTAEEYPPAAIFIRDGCSRALMVVPDRNFSAALAWYLMDCNVVVKTVGLMTNYTLATATTADTAVRVLEIYARKLPDKFMHGPSVNGNDHSSAEAAAAAVSEALGLTRNMGGSIDQSPTMVESFCLSSYDVRVGIKSILYVLGKTFRFTLVLLDEFQTSGGYTLLLRLLDTCTEDEIPAFLDMLTALIPLGVCSTETSDGAERVVESMFGARNEHAFAAMRDLLLKYVTGQDVLSSDKQRRDEHLVLQLLTQVLHIYTSDYDNFAFLEPRTRTLALLLMKLPLTTFYDAQVIILRIVEYVCCAAQPEDSLAHEILSIVCG
;
A
#
# COMPACT_ATOMS: atom_id res chain seq x y z
N MET A 1 -23.48 21.98 4.79
CA MET A 1 -22.95 20.64 4.47
C MET A 1 -21.50 20.77 3.98
N GLU A 2 -20.69 21.60 4.66
CA GLU A 2 -19.30 21.94 4.30
C GLU A 2 -18.29 21.44 5.34
N THR A 3 -18.78 21.01 6.51
CA THR A 3 -17.99 20.62 7.69
C THR A 3 -17.21 19.30 7.54
N TYR A 4 -17.55 18.43 6.58
CA TYR A 4 -16.89 17.14 6.42
C TYR A 4 -15.60 17.17 5.57
N ARG A 5 -15.32 18.28 4.87
CA ARG A 5 -14.13 18.36 4.00
C ARG A 5 -12.83 18.39 4.81
N CYS A 6 -12.86 19.01 5.99
CA CYS A 6 -11.69 19.14 6.87
C CYS A 6 -11.37 17.84 7.64
N GLU A 7 -12.34 16.95 7.80
CA GLU A 7 -12.18 15.72 8.61
C GLU A 7 -11.79 14.49 7.79
N LEU A 8 -11.90 14.55 6.45
CA LEU A 8 -11.57 13.41 5.60
C LEU A 8 -10.11 12.94 5.75
N PRO A 9 -9.09 13.82 5.84
CA PRO A 9 -7.73 13.43 6.20
C PRO A 9 -7.65 12.59 7.48
N ASN A 10 -8.32 13.05 8.54
CA ASN A 10 -8.34 12.39 9.84
C ASN A 10 -9.05 11.04 9.74
N MET A 11 -10.19 10.98 9.06
CA MET A 11 -10.91 9.72 8.86
C MET A 11 -10.07 8.68 8.12
N ILE A 12 -9.28 9.09 7.12
CA ILE A 12 -8.39 8.19 6.38
C ILE A 12 -7.23 7.71 7.27
N ALA A 13 -6.62 8.61 8.05
CA ALA A 13 -5.55 8.22 8.98
C ALA A 13 -6.07 7.23 10.04
N LEU A 14 -7.24 7.51 10.62
CA LEU A 14 -7.87 6.68 11.65
C LEU A 14 -8.22 5.26 11.16
N THR A 15 -8.34 5.00 9.85
CA THR A 15 -8.55 3.63 9.36
C THR A 15 -7.28 2.79 9.28
N ALA A 16 -6.11 3.44 9.26
CA ALA A 16 -4.80 2.80 9.23
C ALA A 16 -4.14 2.71 10.62
N GLU A 17 -4.70 3.39 11.62
CA GLU A 17 -4.23 3.36 12.99
C GLU A 17 -4.50 2.02 13.69
N GLU A 18 -3.70 1.79 14.72
CA GLU A 18 -3.77 0.64 15.59
C GLU A 18 -4.74 0.88 16.75
N TYR A 19 -5.66 -0.06 16.97
CA TYR A 19 -6.63 0.01 18.06
C TYR A 19 -6.61 -1.26 18.91
N PRO A 20 -6.79 -1.14 20.23
CA PRO A 20 -7.08 -2.31 21.06
C PRO A 20 -8.41 -2.94 20.63
N PRO A 21 -8.62 -4.25 20.90
CA PRO A 21 -9.86 -4.96 20.52
C PRO A 21 -11.15 -4.25 20.95
N ALA A 22 -11.13 -3.60 22.11
CA ALA A 22 -12.26 -2.84 22.64
C ALA A 22 -12.62 -1.58 21.82
N ALA A 23 -11.70 -1.06 21.00
CA ALA A 23 -11.83 0.18 20.23
C ALA A 23 -11.83 -0.03 18.69
N ILE A 24 -11.82 -1.28 18.21
CA ILE A 24 -11.86 -1.59 16.76
C ILE A 24 -13.07 -0.94 16.06
N PHE A 25 -14.17 -0.73 16.80
CA PHE A 25 -15.37 -0.06 16.28
C PHE A 25 -15.10 1.36 15.75
N ILE A 26 -14.04 2.04 16.21
CA ILE A 26 -13.63 3.37 15.72
C ILE A 26 -13.16 3.24 14.27
N ARG A 27 -12.22 2.33 14.01
CA ARG A 27 -11.71 2.02 12.67
C ARG A 27 -12.84 1.64 11.72
N ASP A 28 -13.73 0.74 12.15
CA ASP A 28 -14.85 0.29 11.34
C ASP A 28 -15.88 1.41 11.09
N GLY A 29 -16.10 2.27 12.10
CA GLY A 29 -16.92 3.47 12.00
C GLY A 29 -16.38 4.46 10.97
N CYS A 30 -15.08 4.79 11.04
CA CYS A 30 -14.39 5.65 10.09
C CYS A 30 -14.42 5.08 8.68
N SER A 31 -14.15 3.78 8.52
CA SER A 31 -14.20 3.10 7.22
C SER A 31 -15.60 3.16 6.60
N ARG A 32 -16.66 2.82 7.36
CA ARG A 32 -18.04 2.95 6.88
C ARG A 32 -18.42 4.38 6.54
N ALA A 33 -18.05 5.33 7.40
CA ALA A 33 -18.35 6.74 7.16
C ALA A 33 -17.66 7.27 5.90
N LEU A 34 -16.42 6.83 5.62
CA LEU A 34 -15.70 7.15 4.39
C LEU A 34 -16.42 6.61 3.14
N MET A 35 -16.91 5.37 3.20
CA MET A 35 -17.61 4.73 2.07
C MET A 35 -18.97 5.34 1.75
N VAL A 36 -19.58 6.06 2.69
CA VAL A 36 -20.87 6.75 2.54
C VAL A 36 -20.71 8.18 2.03
N VAL A 37 -19.47 8.71 1.93
CA VAL A 37 -19.22 10.05 1.41
C VAL A 37 -19.72 10.14 -0.05
N PRO A 38 -20.66 11.05 -0.37
CA PRO A 38 -21.19 11.17 -1.73
C PRO A 38 -20.11 11.52 -2.75
N ASP A 39 -20.17 10.93 -3.93
CA ASP A 39 -19.23 11.19 -5.05
C ASP A 39 -19.04 12.67 -5.37
N ARG A 40 -20.12 13.47 -5.29
CA ARG A 40 -20.09 14.93 -5.51
C ARG A 40 -19.17 15.69 -4.55
N ASN A 41 -18.81 15.09 -3.41
CA ASN A 41 -17.90 15.70 -2.44
C ASN A 41 -16.43 15.47 -2.80
N PHE A 42 -16.14 14.43 -3.59
CA PHE A 42 -14.83 14.23 -4.21
C PHE A 42 -14.71 15.22 -5.37
N SER A 43 -13.98 16.30 -5.12
CA SER A 43 -13.74 17.38 -6.06
C SER A 43 -12.25 17.65 -6.19
N ALA A 44 -11.84 18.35 -7.25
CA ALA A 44 -10.44 18.74 -7.42
C ALA A 44 -9.89 19.47 -6.18
N ALA A 45 -10.67 20.39 -5.59
CA ALA A 45 -10.26 21.11 -4.37
C ALA A 45 -10.00 20.17 -3.19
N LEU A 46 -10.81 19.12 -3.01
CA LEU A 46 -10.56 18.12 -1.97
C LEU A 46 -9.31 17.29 -2.28
N ALA A 47 -9.09 16.91 -3.54
CA ALA A 47 -7.90 16.15 -3.91
C ALA A 47 -6.61 16.93 -3.64
N TRP A 48 -6.59 18.23 -3.95
CA TRP A 48 -5.50 19.13 -3.57
C TRP A 48 -5.34 19.26 -2.06
N TYR A 49 -6.45 19.38 -1.31
CA TYR A 49 -6.39 19.44 0.15
C TYR A 49 -5.82 18.16 0.80
N LEU A 50 -6.17 16.98 0.26
CA LEU A 50 -5.63 15.70 0.72
C LEU A 50 -4.12 15.58 0.49
N MET A 51 -3.65 16.11 -0.65
CA MET A 51 -2.24 16.19 -1.01
C MET A 51 -1.50 17.13 -0.05
N ASP A 52 -2.02 18.36 0.18
CA ASP A 52 -1.42 19.31 1.14
C ASP A 52 -1.31 18.72 2.56
N CYS A 53 -2.32 17.94 2.96
CA CYS A 53 -2.31 17.25 4.25
C CYS A 53 -1.35 16.05 4.32
N ASN A 54 -0.74 15.66 3.19
CA ASN A 54 0.12 14.48 3.02
C ASN A 54 -0.55 13.19 3.49
N VAL A 55 -1.85 13.04 3.21
CA VAL A 55 -2.65 11.94 3.79
C VAL A 55 -2.15 10.59 3.30
N VAL A 56 -1.88 10.44 2.00
CA VAL A 56 -1.40 9.18 1.43
C VAL A 56 -0.06 8.79 2.04
N VAL A 57 0.90 9.72 2.04
CA VAL A 57 2.26 9.50 2.58
C VAL A 57 2.21 9.10 4.05
N LYS A 58 1.48 9.84 4.88
CA LYS A 58 1.36 9.54 6.33
C LYS A 58 0.69 8.19 6.58
N THR A 59 -0.37 7.89 5.85
CA THR A 59 -1.14 6.65 6.03
C THR A 59 -0.33 5.43 5.58
N VAL A 60 0.32 5.50 4.42
CA VAL A 60 1.21 4.43 3.93
C VAL A 60 2.41 4.24 4.86
N GLY A 61 2.99 5.34 5.37
CA GLY A 61 4.05 5.30 6.36
C GLY A 61 3.63 4.61 7.66
N LEU A 62 2.45 4.96 8.21
CA LEU A 62 1.88 4.31 9.39
C LEU A 62 1.69 2.80 9.17
N MET A 63 1.02 2.40 8.09
CA MET A 63 0.81 0.99 7.77
C MET A 63 2.13 0.24 7.58
N THR A 64 3.12 0.86 6.95
CA THR A 64 4.45 0.28 6.79
C THR A 64 5.14 0.06 8.13
N ASN A 65 5.07 1.04 9.03
CA ASN A 65 5.66 0.91 10.36
C ASN A 65 4.99 -0.19 11.19
N TYR A 66 3.65 -0.27 11.20
CA TYR A 66 2.93 -1.31 11.94
C TYR A 66 3.12 -2.72 11.36
N THR A 67 3.28 -2.84 10.05
CA THR A 67 3.54 -4.15 9.41
C THR A 67 4.98 -4.62 9.59
N LEU A 68 5.92 -3.73 9.84
CA LEU A 68 7.32 -4.05 10.17
C LEU A 68 7.56 -4.22 11.68
N ALA A 69 6.60 -3.78 12.50
CA ALA A 69 6.66 -3.85 13.95
C ALA A 69 6.57 -5.29 14.47
N THR A 70 7.23 -5.53 15.61
CA THR A 70 7.23 -6.82 16.28
C THR A 70 5.87 -7.05 16.94
N ALA A 71 5.29 -8.23 16.77
CA ALA A 71 4.01 -8.56 17.40
C ALA A 71 4.09 -8.46 18.94
N THR A 72 3.13 -7.77 19.54
CA THR A 72 2.99 -7.66 20.99
C THR A 72 2.52 -9.01 21.56
N THR A 73 3.43 -9.77 22.15
CA THR A 73 3.17 -10.98 22.93
C THR A 73 3.35 -10.68 24.41
N ALA A 74 2.85 -11.56 25.29
CA ALA A 74 3.09 -11.41 26.72
C ALA A 74 4.60 -11.33 27.04
N ASP A 75 5.41 -12.11 26.34
CA ASP A 75 6.87 -12.15 26.53
C ASP A 75 7.59 -10.91 25.99
N THR A 76 7.14 -10.33 24.87
CA THR A 76 7.70 -9.04 24.39
C THR A 76 7.26 -7.89 25.28
N ALA A 77 5.99 -7.88 25.71
CA ALA A 77 5.48 -6.88 26.66
C ALA A 77 6.23 -6.93 28.01
N VAL A 78 6.48 -8.12 28.56
CA VAL A 78 7.27 -8.30 29.79
C VAL A 78 8.71 -7.83 29.58
N ARG A 79 9.38 -8.22 28.49
CA ARG A 79 10.74 -7.75 28.19
C ARG A 79 10.83 -6.23 28.06
N VAL A 80 9.86 -5.60 27.41
CA VAL A 80 9.78 -4.15 27.28
C VAL A 80 9.55 -3.50 28.63
N LEU A 81 8.60 -4.01 29.42
CA LEU A 81 8.34 -3.53 30.78
C LEU A 81 9.57 -3.70 31.68
N GLU A 82 10.34 -4.78 31.54
CA GLU A 82 11.61 -4.97 32.26
C GLU A 82 12.68 -3.98 31.81
N ILE A 83 12.76 -3.65 30.51
CA ILE A 83 13.66 -2.63 29.99
C ILE A 83 13.25 -1.25 30.51
N TYR A 84 11.96 -0.92 30.53
CA TYR A 84 11.45 0.34 31.11
C TYR A 84 11.62 0.40 32.62
N ALA A 85 11.41 -0.71 33.34
CA ALA A 85 11.63 -0.81 34.77
C ALA A 85 13.12 -0.68 35.13
N ARG A 86 14.04 -1.22 34.30
CA ARG A 86 15.50 -1.02 34.45
C ARG A 86 15.96 0.37 34.02
N LYS A 87 15.25 1.02 33.09
CA LYS A 87 15.50 2.40 32.65
C LYS A 87 14.87 3.44 33.57
N LEU A 88 14.01 3.05 34.53
CA LEU A 88 13.59 3.96 35.58
C LEU A 88 14.85 4.32 36.37
N PRO A 89 15.34 5.55 36.31
CA PRO A 89 16.58 5.89 36.98
C PRO A 89 16.37 5.70 38.48
N ASP A 90 17.36 5.08 39.14
CA ASP A 90 17.58 5.07 40.60
C ASP A 90 17.59 6.47 41.26
N LYS A 91 17.21 7.53 40.53
CA LYS A 91 16.98 8.88 41.06
C LYS A 91 15.81 8.98 42.03
N PHE A 92 14.95 7.96 42.14
CA PHE A 92 13.90 7.93 43.18
C PHE A 92 14.37 7.36 44.54
N MET A 93 15.63 6.93 44.67
CA MET A 93 16.19 6.40 45.92
C MET A 93 17.27 7.31 46.55
N HIS A 94 17.26 8.61 46.27
CA HIS A 94 17.89 9.60 47.15
C HIS A 94 16.80 10.49 47.73
N GLY A 95 16.28 10.06 48.88
CA GLY A 95 15.46 10.91 49.73
C GLY A 95 16.25 12.20 50.03
N PRO A 96 15.67 13.39 49.81
CA PRO A 96 16.33 14.61 50.20
C PRO A 96 16.31 14.67 51.73
N SER A 97 17.47 14.41 52.33
CA SER A 97 17.77 14.86 53.67
C SER A 97 17.68 16.39 53.68
N VAL A 98 16.63 16.89 54.34
CA VAL A 98 16.62 18.11 55.17
C VAL A 98 16.89 19.45 54.44
N ASN A 99 15.81 20.16 54.07
CA ASN A 99 15.44 21.52 54.50
C ASN A 99 14.74 22.37 53.41
N GLY A 100 13.50 22.80 53.73
CA GLY A 100 13.00 24.13 53.37
C GLY A 100 12.21 24.28 52.07
N ASN A 101 10.93 24.63 52.23
CA ASN A 101 9.98 25.25 51.30
C ASN A 101 9.16 24.33 50.37
N ASP A 102 7.95 24.06 50.84
CA ASP A 102 6.81 23.51 50.12
C ASP A 102 6.42 24.41 48.94
N HIS A 103 6.70 23.96 47.69
CA HIS A 103 5.97 24.29 46.45
C HIS A 103 6.48 23.48 45.23
N SER A 104 7.61 22.76 45.35
CA SER A 104 8.27 22.09 44.21
C SER A 104 7.75 20.68 43.85
N SER A 105 7.01 19.98 44.73
CA SER A 105 6.61 18.60 44.45
C SER A 105 5.44 18.49 43.46
N ALA A 106 4.51 19.46 43.49
CA ALA A 106 3.35 19.49 42.60
C ALA A 106 3.76 19.84 41.16
N GLU A 107 4.71 20.76 40.99
CA GLU A 107 5.26 21.10 39.67
C GLU A 107 6.12 19.98 39.10
N ALA A 108 6.92 19.29 39.92
CA ALA A 108 7.69 18.12 39.48
C ALA A 108 6.78 16.95 39.07
N ALA A 109 5.68 16.72 39.81
CA ALA A 109 4.67 15.73 39.45
C ALA A 109 3.92 16.13 38.18
N ALA A 110 3.55 17.40 38.02
CA ALA A 110 2.87 17.89 36.82
C ALA A 110 3.77 17.85 35.58
N ALA A 111 5.07 18.09 35.73
CA ALA A 111 6.07 17.99 34.66
C ALA A 111 6.27 16.52 34.24
N ALA A 112 6.42 15.61 35.21
CA ALA A 112 6.55 14.17 34.94
C ALA A 112 5.28 13.59 34.29
N VAL A 113 4.10 14.04 34.70
CA VAL A 113 2.82 13.66 34.09
C VAL A 113 2.69 14.27 32.69
N SER A 114 3.13 15.50 32.49
CA SER A 114 3.11 16.16 31.16
C SER A 114 4.10 15.51 30.18
N GLU A 115 5.26 15.05 30.66
CA GLU A 115 6.25 14.31 29.88
C GLU A 115 5.74 12.90 29.55
N ALA A 116 5.12 12.20 30.53
CA ALA A 116 4.50 10.89 30.32
C ALA A 116 3.30 10.94 29.36
N LEU A 117 2.58 12.06 29.32
CA LEU A 117 1.46 12.31 28.40
C LEU A 117 1.88 12.94 27.07
N GLY A 118 3.18 13.21 26.86
CA GLY A 118 3.70 13.80 25.61
C GLY A 118 3.23 15.23 25.34
N LEU A 119 2.82 15.97 26.38
CA LEU A 119 2.24 17.32 26.28
C LEU A 119 3.29 18.44 26.26
N THR A 120 4.57 18.12 26.46
CA THR A 120 5.66 19.10 26.39
C THR A 120 6.05 19.38 24.94
N ARG A 121 5.69 20.57 24.43
CA ARG A 121 6.22 21.11 23.17
C ARG A 121 7.74 21.32 23.30
N ASN A 122 8.53 20.52 22.58
CA ASN A 122 9.96 20.79 22.37
C ASN A 122 10.14 22.11 21.61
N MET A 123 10.27 23.21 22.36
CA MET A 123 10.82 24.47 21.84
C MET A 123 12.34 24.41 21.96
N GLY A 124 12.99 24.01 20.85
CA GLY A 124 14.38 24.32 20.55
C GLY A 124 15.44 23.35 21.08
N GLY A 125 16.03 22.56 20.17
CA GLY A 125 17.32 21.91 20.42
C GLY A 125 17.61 20.64 19.63
N SER A 126 18.35 20.78 18.53
CA SER A 126 19.19 19.78 17.84
C SER A 126 18.54 18.50 17.30
N ILE A 127 18.44 18.49 15.97
CA ILE A 127 18.56 17.29 15.13
C ILE A 127 19.93 16.66 15.44
N ASP A 128 19.96 15.64 16.29
CA ASP A 128 20.95 14.55 16.35
C ASP A 128 20.86 13.86 17.71
N GLN A 129 19.84 13.03 17.84
CA GLN A 129 19.84 11.86 18.71
C GLN A 129 18.72 10.95 18.21
N SER A 130 19.04 10.15 17.20
CA SER A 130 18.30 8.93 16.91
C SER A 130 18.24 8.10 18.20
N PRO A 131 17.07 7.85 18.80
CA PRO A 131 17.00 6.78 19.77
C PRO A 131 17.24 5.49 18.99
N THR A 132 18.37 4.85 19.28
CA THR A 132 18.66 3.44 19.04
C THR A 132 17.38 2.61 19.01
N MET A 133 17.11 1.98 17.86
CA MET A 133 15.96 1.10 17.55
C MET A 133 14.97 0.98 18.71
N VAL A 134 14.01 1.89 18.77
CA VAL A 134 12.78 1.62 19.51
C VAL A 134 12.14 0.45 18.77
N GLU A 135 12.19 -0.75 19.34
CA GLU A 135 11.40 -1.87 18.85
C GLU A 135 9.95 -1.37 18.74
N SER A 136 9.47 -1.19 17.52
CA SER A 136 8.09 -0.83 17.27
C SER A 136 7.26 -2.08 17.50
N PHE A 137 6.21 -1.97 18.32
CA PHE A 137 5.30 -3.07 18.62
C PHE A 137 3.99 -2.88 17.87
N CYS A 138 3.34 -3.99 17.55
CA CYS A 138 2.03 -4.02 16.89
C CYS A 138 1.15 -5.11 17.51
N LEU A 139 -0.07 -4.75 17.84
CA LEU A 139 -1.12 -5.59 18.38
C LEU A 139 -1.48 -6.64 17.36
N SER A 140 -1.69 -7.86 17.84
CA SER A 140 -2.14 -8.99 17.01
C SER A 140 -3.48 -8.76 16.32
N SER A 141 -4.27 -7.78 16.80
CA SER A 141 -5.56 -7.39 16.20
C SER A 141 -5.44 -6.35 15.09
N TYR A 142 -4.23 -5.87 14.77
CA TYR A 142 -4.04 -4.90 13.70
C TYR A 142 -4.38 -5.51 12.34
N ASP A 143 -5.21 -4.81 11.56
CA ASP A 143 -5.58 -5.22 10.20
C ASP A 143 -5.28 -4.09 9.22
N VAL A 144 -4.18 -4.23 8.49
CA VAL A 144 -3.71 -3.28 7.49
C VAL A 144 -4.67 -3.14 6.31
N ARG A 145 -5.51 -4.15 6.03
CA ARG A 145 -6.40 -4.17 4.86
C ARG A 145 -7.42 -3.04 4.91
N VAL A 146 -7.85 -2.64 6.12
CA VAL A 146 -8.84 -1.56 6.28
C VAL A 146 -8.25 -0.21 5.87
N GLY A 147 -6.99 0.06 6.25
CA GLY A 147 -6.25 1.25 5.84
C GLY A 147 -6.01 1.27 4.33
N ILE A 148 -5.55 0.16 3.75
CA ILE A 148 -5.32 0.04 2.31
C ILE A 148 -6.62 0.28 1.54
N LYS A 149 -7.71 -0.40 1.89
CA LYS A 149 -9.03 -0.21 1.24
C LYS A 149 -9.50 1.23 1.28
N SER A 150 -9.22 1.95 2.37
CA SER A 150 -9.57 3.36 2.52
C SER A 150 -8.77 4.25 1.57
N ILE A 151 -7.45 4.01 1.44
CA ILE A 151 -6.60 4.72 0.48
C ILE A 151 -7.02 4.41 -0.95
N LEU A 152 -7.24 3.14 -1.29
CA LEU A 152 -7.70 2.74 -2.61
C LEU A 152 -9.03 3.37 -2.99
N TYR A 153 -9.97 3.43 -2.04
CA TYR A 153 -11.25 4.11 -2.25
C TYR A 153 -11.06 5.59 -2.56
N VAL A 154 -10.20 6.30 -1.81
CA VAL A 154 -9.91 7.71 -2.04
C VAL A 154 -9.25 7.92 -3.39
N LEU A 155 -8.20 7.16 -3.72
CA LEU A 155 -7.53 7.22 -5.02
C LEU A 155 -8.53 6.98 -6.17
N GLY A 156 -9.37 5.95 -6.05
CA GLY A 156 -10.42 5.62 -7.02
C GLY A 156 -11.50 6.69 -7.15
N LYS A 157 -11.70 7.57 -6.16
CA LYS A 157 -12.64 8.69 -6.26
C LYS A 157 -11.98 9.98 -6.77
N THR A 158 -10.68 10.16 -6.53
CA THR A 158 -9.96 11.41 -6.83
C THR A 158 -9.14 11.39 -8.12
N PHE A 159 -8.79 10.22 -8.69
CA PHE A 159 -7.88 10.12 -9.84
C PHE A 159 -8.32 10.96 -11.05
N ARG A 160 -9.63 11.07 -11.27
CA ARG A 160 -10.25 11.89 -12.32
C ARG A 160 -9.97 13.39 -12.21
N PHE A 161 -9.51 13.88 -11.06
CA PHE A 161 -9.18 15.29 -10.84
C PHE A 161 -7.67 15.55 -10.78
N THR A 162 -6.90 14.60 -10.26
CA THR A 162 -5.44 14.70 -10.14
C THR A 162 -4.83 13.32 -10.02
N LEU A 163 -3.67 13.14 -10.66
CA LEU A 163 -2.85 11.94 -10.50
C LEU A 163 -1.82 12.08 -9.38
N VAL A 164 -1.68 13.26 -8.78
CA VAL A 164 -0.62 13.52 -7.79
C VAL A 164 -0.77 12.59 -6.57
N LEU A 165 -1.99 12.30 -6.13
CA LEU A 165 -2.21 11.35 -5.02
C LEU A 165 -1.79 9.91 -5.37
N LEU A 166 -1.87 9.54 -6.66
CA LEU A 166 -1.43 8.23 -7.13
C LEU A 166 0.11 8.15 -7.20
N ASP A 167 0.76 9.24 -7.60
CA ASP A 167 2.21 9.40 -7.55
C ASP A 167 2.73 9.43 -6.09
N GLU A 168 2.02 10.10 -5.17
CA GLU A 168 2.29 10.04 -3.73
C GLU A 168 2.19 8.60 -3.21
N PHE A 169 1.21 7.83 -3.67
CA PHE A 169 1.07 6.43 -3.28
C PHE A 169 2.27 5.60 -3.74
N GLN A 170 2.76 5.83 -4.95
CA GLN A 170 3.97 5.17 -5.44
C GLN A 170 5.21 5.57 -4.64
N THR A 171 5.47 6.88 -4.53
CA THR A 171 6.68 7.43 -3.91
C THR A 171 6.76 7.16 -2.41
N SER A 172 5.62 7.04 -1.73
CA SER A 172 5.54 6.60 -0.33
C SER A 172 5.72 5.09 -0.14
N GLY A 173 5.84 4.31 -1.22
CA GLY A 173 6.06 2.86 -1.16
C GLY A 173 4.78 2.04 -1.02
N GLY A 174 3.62 2.55 -1.43
CA GLY A 174 2.33 1.86 -1.35
C GLY A 174 2.30 0.53 -2.11
N TYR A 175 2.88 0.48 -3.31
CA TYR A 175 3.04 -0.78 -4.05
C TYR A 175 4.00 -1.74 -3.33
N THR A 176 5.12 -1.23 -2.81
CA THR A 176 6.08 -2.04 -2.04
C THR A 176 5.44 -2.65 -0.79
N LEU A 177 4.56 -1.91 -0.12
CA LEU A 177 3.77 -2.42 1.01
C LEU A 177 2.85 -3.56 0.55
N LEU A 178 2.09 -3.38 -0.53
CA LEU A 178 1.21 -4.42 -1.09
C LEU A 178 1.96 -5.69 -1.48
N LEU A 179 3.09 -5.55 -2.18
CA LEU A 179 3.92 -6.69 -2.59
C LEU A 179 4.47 -7.45 -1.38
N ARG A 180 4.91 -6.73 -0.34
CA ARG A 180 5.37 -7.35 0.91
C ARG A 180 4.26 -8.12 1.61
N LEU A 181 3.05 -7.55 1.65
CA LEU A 181 1.89 -8.22 2.24
C LEU A 181 1.52 -9.48 1.46
N LEU A 182 1.55 -9.43 0.12
CA LEU A 182 1.38 -10.61 -0.73
C LEU A 182 2.46 -11.67 -0.47
N ASP A 183 3.71 -11.27 -0.21
CA ASP A 183 4.78 -12.20 0.12
C ASP A 183 4.56 -12.91 1.47
N THR A 184 4.02 -12.21 2.48
CA THR A 184 3.92 -12.70 3.87
C THR A 184 2.54 -13.22 4.30
N CYS A 185 1.49 -12.98 3.52
CA CYS A 185 0.11 -13.36 3.87
C CYS A 185 -0.17 -14.87 3.78
N THR A 186 -1.25 -15.33 4.40
CA THR A 186 -1.72 -16.72 4.24
C THR A 186 -2.38 -16.91 2.87
N GLU A 187 -2.51 -18.16 2.42
CA GLU A 187 -3.11 -18.49 1.11
C GLU A 187 -4.56 -17.95 0.97
N ASP A 188 -5.33 -17.97 2.06
CA ASP A 188 -6.70 -17.44 2.12
C ASP A 188 -6.78 -15.91 1.90
N GLU A 189 -5.71 -15.18 2.18
CA GLU A 189 -5.66 -13.73 2.09
C GLU A 189 -5.16 -13.22 0.74
N ILE A 190 -4.54 -14.09 -0.07
CA ILE A 190 -4.00 -13.74 -1.39
C ILE A 190 -5.05 -13.08 -2.28
N PRO A 191 -6.28 -13.65 -2.46
CA PRO A 191 -7.27 -13.05 -3.35
C PRO A 191 -7.61 -11.62 -2.96
N ALA A 192 -7.75 -11.35 -1.66
CA ALA A 192 -8.09 -10.01 -1.17
C ALA A 192 -7.01 -8.97 -1.49
N PHE A 193 -5.73 -9.33 -1.37
CA PHE A 193 -4.63 -8.43 -1.72
C PHE A 193 -4.45 -8.27 -3.23
N LEU A 194 -4.71 -9.33 -4.01
CA LEU A 194 -4.73 -9.23 -5.48
C LEU A 194 -5.89 -8.36 -5.98
N ASP A 195 -7.07 -8.46 -5.37
CA ASP A 195 -8.21 -7.59 -5.68
C ASP A 195 -7.86 -6.11 -5.42
N MET A 196 -7.15 -5.84 -4.32
CA MET A 196 -6.65 -4.51 -3.98
C MET A 196 -5.63 -3.99 -5.01
N LEU A 197 -4.69 -4.84 -5.46
CA LEU A 197 -3.74 -4.47 -6.52
C LEU A 197 -4.46 -4.24 -7.86
N THR A 198 -5.42 -5.09 -8.20
CA THR A 198 -6.19 -5.03 -9.45
C THR A 198 -7.06 -3.77 -9.51
N ALA A 199 -7.62 -3.34 -8.38
CA ALA A 199 -8.39 -2.11 -8.28
C ALA A 199 -7.56 -0.83 -8.59
N LEU A 200 -6.23 -0.89 -8.48
CA LEU A 200 -5.35 0.22 -8.82
C LEU A 200 -5.04 0.31 -10.32
N ILE A 201 -5.09 -0.82 -11.06
CA ILE A 201 -4.72 -0.92 -12.47
C ILE A 201 -5.49 0.06 -13.39
N PRO A 202 -6.82 0.26 -13.24
CA PRO A 202 -7.55 1.17 -14.10
C PRO A 202 -7.31 2.66 -13.78
N LEU A 203 -6.61 3.00 -12.70
CA LEU A 203 -6.43 4.40 -12.29
C LEU A 203 -5.35 5.09 -13.12
N GLY A 204 -5.69 6.12 -13.91
CA GLY A 204 -4.70 6.89 -14.66
C GLY A 204 -5.31 7.89 -15.63
N VAL A 205 -4.48 8.51 -16.48
CA VAL A 205 -4.96 9.43 -17.52
C VAL A 205 -5.69 8.62 -18.60
N CYS A 206 -6.98 8.90 -18.81
CA CYS A 206 -7.63 8.57 -20.08
C CYS A 206 -7.25 9.67 -21.07
N SER A 207 -6.42 9.37 -22.08
CA SER A 207 -6.18 10.30 -23.19
C SER A 207 -7.45 10.41 -24.02
N THR A 208 -8.28 11.42 -23.76
CA THR A 208 -9.34 11.82 -24.69
C THR A 208 -8.73 12.71 -25.78
N GLU A 209 -7.93 12.12 -26.67
CA GLU A 209 -7.62 12.74 -27.97
C GLU A 209 -8.69 12.35 -28.98
N THR A 210 -9.93 12.78 -28.77
CA THR A 210 -10.90 12.95 -29.86
C THR A 210 -11.77 14.16 -29.56
N SER A 211 -11.44 15.25 -30.24
CA SER A 211 -12.31 16.40 -30.39
C SER A 211 -13.53 16.00 -31.22
N ASP A 212 -14.63 15.60 -30.58
CA ASP A 212 -15.97 16.09 -30.94
C ASP A 212 -17.03 15.55 -29.97
N GLY A 213 -17.94 16.42 -29.56
CA GLY A 213 -19.18 16.02 -28.90
C GLY A 213 -19.06 15.72 -27.42
N ALA A 214 -19.28 16.76 -26.61
CA ALA A 214 -19.68 16.64 -25.23
C ALA A 214 -20.92 15.73 -25.13
N GLU A 215 -20.75 14.49 -24.65
CA GLU A 215 -21.72 13.65 -23.91
C GLU A 215 -21.30 12.17 -23.77
N ARG A 216 -20.21 11.71 -24.39
CA ARG A 216 -19.71 10.31 -24.25
C ARG A 216 -18.54 10.09 -23.28
N VAL A 217 -18.30 11.01 -22.36
CA VAL A 217 -17.13 10.96 -21.43
C VAL A 217 -17.28 9.88 -20.32
N VAL A 218 -18.40 9.17 -20.27
CA VAL A 218 -18.71 8.22 -19.19
C VAL A 218 -18.33 6.76 -19.52
N GLU A 219 -18.13 6.40 -20.80
CA GLU A 219 -18.08 4.98 -21.19
C GLU A 219 -16.67 4.37 -21.36
N SER A 220 -15.60 5.18 -21.42
CA SER A 220 -14.21 4.66 -21.47
C SER A 220 -13.41 5.02 -20.21
N MET A 221 -13.90 4.58 -19.05
CA MET A 221 -13.16 4.56 -17.79
C MET A 221 -12.47 3.21 -17.52
N PHE A 222 -12.49 2.28 -18.48
CA PHE A 222 -12.13 0.87 -18.27
C PHE A 222 -10.75 0.49 -18.85
N GLY A 223 -9.87 1.47 -19.05
CA GLY A 223 -8.51 1.21 -19.52
C GLY A 223 -7.55 0.94 -18.37
N ALA A 224 -6.64 -0.01 -18.54
CA ALA A 224 -5.50 -0.19 -17.64
C ALA A 224 -4.49 0.94 -17.88
N ARG A 225 -4.46 1.93 -16.99
CA ARG A 225 -3.68 3.17 -17.14
C ARG A 225 -2.67 3.41 -16.02
N ASN A 226 -2.72 2.58 -14.98
CA ASN A 226 -1.73 2.63 -13.91
C ASN A 226 -0.52 1.75 -14.23
N GLU A 227 0.48 2.36 -14.85
CA GLU A 227 1.72 1.67 -15.22
C GLU A 227 2.44 1.07 -14.01
N HIS A 228 2.42 1.78 -12.87
CA HIS A 228 3.13 1.36 -11.66
C HIS A 228 2.45 0.18 -10.96
N ALA A 229 1.11 0.15 -10.94
CA ALA A 229 0.37 -1.02 -10.45
C ALA A 229 0.63 -2.25 -11.32
N PHE A 230 0.61 -2.08 -12.64
CA PHE A 230 0.85 -3.18 -13.57
C PHE A 230 2.31 -3.66 -13.52
N ALA A 231 3.27 -2.75 -13.41
CA ALA A 231 4.68 -3.08 -13.21
C ALA A 231 4.93 -3.82 -11.88
N ALA A 232 4.27 -3.43 -10.80
CA ALA A 232 4.34 -4.13 -9.52
C ALA A 232 3.81 -5.58 -9.64
N MET A 233 2.70 -5.77 -10.35
CA MET A 233 2.13 -7.10 -10.64
C MET A 233 3.10 -7.95 -11.49
N ARG A 234 3.69 -7.36 -12.53
CA ARG A 234 4.74 -7.98 -13.36
C ARG A 234 5.95 -8.40 -12.52
N ASP A 235 6.46 -7.51 -11.67
CA ASP A 235 7.67 -7.78 -10.88
C ASP A 235 7.44 -8.91 -9.87
N LEU A 236 6.25 -8.96 -9.27
CA LEU A 236 5.82 -10.07 -8.43
C LEU A 236 5.79 -11.38 -9.22
N LEU A 237 5.18 -11.36 -10.40
CA LEU A 237 5.09 -12.53 -11.27
C LEU A 237 6.48 -13.03 -11.68
N LEU A 238 7.38 -12.14 -12.12
CA LEU A 238 8.74 -12.50 -12.51
C LEU A 238 9.56 -13.07 -11.33
N LYS A 239 9.35 -12.56 -10.11
CA LYS A 239 9.97 -13.08 -8.90
C LYS A 239 9.60 -14.55 -8.65
N TYR A 240 8.33 -14.90 -8.76
CA TYR A 240 7.87 -16.26 -8.50
C TYR A 240 8.07 -17.22 -9.67
N VAL A 241 8.06 -16.72 -10.91
CA VAL A 241 8.37 -17.53 -12.10
C VAL A 241 9.85 -17.94 -12.18
N THR A 242 10.75 -17.15 -11.60
CA THR A 242 12.22 -17.41 -11.62
C THR A 242 12.77 -18.07 -10.36
N GLY A 243 12.01 -18.04 -9.26
CA GLY A 243 12.46 -18.49 -7.96
C GLY A 243 12.18 -19.98 -7.71
N GLN A 244 13.16 -20.82 -8.03
CA GLN A 244 13.23 -22.18 -7.51
C GLN A 244 14.43 -22.27 -6.56
N ASP A 245 14.23 -21.81 -5.32
CA ASP A 245 15.07 -22.21 -4.20
C ASP A 245 14.28 -23.18 -3.33
N VAL A 246 14.96 -24.20 -2.82
CA VAL A 246 14.44 -25.39 -2.12
C VAL A 246 13.51 -25.01 -0.95
N LEU A 247 12.24 -24.76 -1.24
CA LEU A 247 11.21 -24.42 -0.26
C LEU A 247 10.26 -25.60 -0.08
N SER A 248 9.62 -25.67 1.09
CA SER A 248 8.68 -26.73 1.43
C SER A 248 7.59 -26.86 0.36
N SER A 249 7.11 -28.10 0.13
CA SER A 249 6.07 -28.39 -0.87
C SER A 249 4.83 -27.50 -0.72
N ASP A 250 4.51 -27.06 0.50
CA ASP A 250 3.34 -26.21 0.77
C ASP A 250 3.56 -24.77 0.29
N LYS A 251 4.78 -24.24 0.45
CA LYS A 251 5.10 -22.90 -0.04
C LYS A 251 5.16 -22.86 -1.56
N GLN A 252 5.68 -23.92 -2.18
CA GLN A 252 5.69 -24.05 -3.63
C GLN A 252 4.26 -24.06 -4.23
N ARG A 253 3.32 -24.79 -3.61
CA ARG A 253 1.91 -24.81 -4.06
C ARG A 253 1.24 -23.45 -3.97
N ARG A 254 1.45 -22.74 -2.86
CA ARG A 254 0.95 -21.36 -2.67
C ARG A 254 1.49 -20.43 -3.75
N ASP A 255 2.79 -20.50 -4.02
CA ASP A 255 3.46 -19.64 -5.00
C ASP A 255 2.98 -19.96 -6.43
N GLU A 256 2.77 -21.25 -6.78
CA GLU A 256 2.14 -21.67 -8.04
C GLU A 256 0.70 -21.12 -8.17
N HIS A 257 -0.11 -21.18 -7.10
CA HIS A 257 -1.46 -20.64 -7.10
C HIS A 257 -1.47 -19.12 -7.33
N LEU A 258 -0.58 -18.39 -6.65
CA LEU A 258 -0.39 -16.96 -6.82
C LEU A 258 0.01 -16.61 -8.26
N VAL A 259 0.97 -17.33 -8.84
CA VAL A 259 1.42 -17.15 -10.23
C VAL A 259 0.26 -17.33 -11.22
N LEU A 260 -0.57 -18.37 -11.03
CA LEU A 260 -1.72 -18.60 -11.90
C LEU A 260 -2.77 -17.50 -11.79
N GLN A 261 -3.06 -17.02 -10.58
CA GLN A 261 -3.98 -15.90 -10.40
C GLN A 261 -3.43 -14.62 -11.07
N LEU A 262 -2.16 -14.29 -10.87
CA LEU A 262 -1.51 -13.14 -11.50
C LEU A 262 -1.51 -13.23 -13.04
N LEU A 263 -1.15 -14.38 -13.60
CA LEU A 263 -1.17 -14.62 -15.05
C LEU A 263 -2.59 -14.52 -15.63
N THR A 264 -3.58 -15.02 -14.90
CA THR A 264 -4.99 -14.89 -15.30
C THR A 264 -5.43 -13.43 -15.33
N GLN A 265 -4.98 -12.61 -14.36
CA GLN A 265 -5.27 -11.18 -14.36
C GLN A 265 -4.58 -10.45 -15.52
N VAL A 266 -3.30 -10.75 -15.78
CA VAL A 266 -2.58 -10.21 -16.95
C VAL A 266 -3.30 -10.57 -18.25
N LEU A 267 -3.71 -11.83 -18.40
CA LEU A 267 -4.51 -12.29 -19.55
C LEU A 267 -5.80 -11.50 -19.67
N HIS A 268 -6.58 -11.36 -18.60
CA HIS A 268 -7.82 -10.59 -18.62
C HIS A 268 -7.57 -9.12 -19.05
N ILE A 269 -6.56 -8.47 -18.49
CA ILE A 269 -6.23 -7.07 -18.82
C ILE A 269 -5.85 -6.94 -20.30
N TYR A 270 -4.99 -7.81 -20.82
CA TYR A 270 -4.52 -7.72 -22.20
C TYR A 270 -5.57 -8.14 -23.24
N THR A 271 -6.51 -9.01 -22.86
CA THR A 271 -7.58 -9.50 -23.76
C THR A 271 -8.87 -8.69 -23.71
N SER A 272 -9.02 -7.82 -22.70
CA SER A 272 -10.24 -7.03 -22.49
C SER A 272 -10.39 -5.87 -23.47
N ASP A 273 -9.28 -5.22 -23.82
CA ASP A 273 -9.24 -4.07 -24.73
C ASP A 273 -7.88 -4.01 -25.43
N TYR A 274 -7.88 -3.69 -26.72
CA TYR A 274 -6.68 -3.47 -27.50
C TYR A 274 -5.82 -2.35 -26.91
N ASP A 275 -6.46 -1.27 -26.47
CA ASP A 275 -5.77 -0.09 -25.92
C ASP A 275 -4.98 -0.43 -24.65
N ASN A 276 -5.33 -1.50 -23.94
CA ASN A 276 -4.64 -1.90 -22.72
C ASN A 276 -3.24 -2.43 -23.02
N PHE A 277 -3.10 -3.41 -23.92
CA PHE A 277 -1.77 -3.96 -24.21
C PHE A 277 -0.94 -2.99 -25.06
N ALA A 278 -1.58 -2.23 -25.97
CA ALA A 278 -0.90 -1.20 -26.75
C ALA A 278 -0.30 -0.09 -25.85
N PHE A 279 -0.97 0.24 -24.75
CA PHE A 279 -0.47 1.19 -23.76
C PHE A 279 0.57 0.58 -22.80
N LEU A 280 0.30 -0.62 -22.26
CA LEU A 280 1.08 -1.21 -21.17
C LEU A 280 2.36 -1.89 -21.64
N GLU A 281 2.33 -2.61 -22.75
CA GLU A 281 3.47 -3.46 -23.14
C GLU A 281 4.71 -2.65 -23.53
N PRO A 282 4.64 -1.54 -24.29
CA PRO A 282 5.83 -0.73 -24.59
C PRO A 282 6.51 -0.17 -23.33
N ARG A 283 5.72 0.09 -22.27
CA ARG A 283 6.18 0.72 -21.03
C ARG A 283 6.65 -0.28 -19.99
N THR A 284 6.01 -1.45 -19.92
CA THR A 284 6.29 -2.46 -18.89
C THR A 284 7.04 -3.67 -19.43
N ARG A 285 7.04 -3.91 -20.74
CA ARG A 285 7.71 -5.04 -21.42
C ARG A 285 7.37 -6.39 -20.77
N THR A 286 6.14 -6.52 -20.30
CA THR A 286 5.73 -7.63 -19.44
C THR A 286 5.80 -8.95 -20.19
N LEU A 287 5.30 -9.01 -21.43
CA LEU A 287 5.35 -10.24 -22.23
C LEU A 287 6.76 -10.58 -22.67
N ALA A 288 7.54 -9.58 -23.09
CA ALA A 288 8.93 -9.80 -23.46
C ALA A 288 9.72 -10.43 -22.30
N LEU A 289 9.53 -9.93 -21.08
CA LEU A 289 10.17 -10.47 -19.88
C LEU A 289 9.64 -11.87 -19.51
N LEU A 290 8.34 -12.11 -19.62
CA LEU A 290 7.76 -13.43 -19.36
C LEU A 290 8.23 -14.47 -20.36
N LEU A 291 8.34 -14.12 -21.64
CA LEU A 291 8.87 -15.00 -22.69
C LEU A 291 10.34 -15.35 -22.46
N MET A 292 11.15 -14.37 -22.05
CA MET A 292 12.55 -14.62 -21.66
C MET A 292 12.68 -15.58 -20.48
N LYS A 293 11.68 -15.63 -19.61
CA LYS A 293 11.66 -16.52 -18.44
C LYS A 293 10.88 -17.81 -18.67
N LEU A 294 10.19 -17.96 -19.81
CA LEU A 294 9.37 -19.13 -20.14
C LEU A 294 10.13 -20.47 -20.00
N PRO A 295 11.42 -20.60 -20.41
CA PRO A 295 12.17 -21.85 -20.22
C PRO A 295 12.45 -22.20 -18.76
N LEU A 296 12.40 -21.21 -17.86
CA LEU A 296 12.63 -21.38 -16.43
C LEU A 296 11.32 -21.65 -15.66
N THR A 297 10.16 -21.38 -16.28
CA THR A 297 8.85 -21.66 -15.69
C THR A 297 8.65 -23.17 -15.57
N THR A 298 8.64 -23.71 -14.36
CA THR A 298 8.54 -25.16 -14.13
C THR A 298 7.12 -25.72 -14.21
N PHE A 299 6.10 -24.87 -14.17
CA PHE A 299 4.69 -25.28 -14.17
C PHE A 299 4.03 -25.10 -15.54
N TYR A 300 3.40 -26.16 -16.05
CA TYR A 300 2.85 -26.21 -17.41
C TYR A 300 1.73 -25.20 -17.65
N ASP A 301 0.74 -25.07 -16.75
CA ASP A 301 -0.40 -24.17 -17.04
C ASP A 301 0.03 -22.70 -17.06
N ALA A 302 1.08 -22.33 -16.31
CA ALA A 302 1.67 -20.99 -16.39
C ALA A 302 2.27 -20.72 -17.78
N GLN A 303 2.98 -21.70 -18.35
CA GLN A 303 3.49 -21.58 -19.72
C GLN A 303 2.35 -21.44 -20.74
N VAL A 304 1.28 -22.21 -20.58
CA VAL A 304 0.10 -22.15 -21.46
C VAL A 304 -0.54 -20.77 -21.41
N ILE A 305 -0.75 -20.20 -20.21
CA ILE A 305 -1.34 -18.86 -20.08
C ILE A 305 -0.43 -17.81 -20.73
N ILE A 306 0.89 -17.85 -20.48
CA ILE A 306 1.84 -16.90 -21.11
C ILE A 306 1.75 -16.97 -22.64
N LEU A 307 1.81 -18.18 -23.20
CA LEU A 307 1.70 -18.38 -24.65
C LEU A 307 0.34 -17.91 -25.20
N ARG A 308 -0.74 -18.09 -24.43
CA ARG A 308 -2.08 -17.62 -24.82
C ARG A 308 -2.17 -16.10 -24.87
N ILE A 309 -1.53 -15.40 -23.93
CA ILE A 309 -1.49 -13.93 -23.94
C ILE A 309 -0.70 -13.45 -25.17
N VAL A 310 0.45 -14.08 -25.44
CA VAL A 310 1.29 -13.74 -26.59
C VAL A 310 0.58 -14.01 -27.91
N GLU A 311 -0.08 -15.15 -28.03
CA GLU A 311 -0.93 -15.49 -29.19
C GLU A 311 -1.97 -14.40 -29.41
N TYR A 312 -2.71 -14.00 -28.37
CA TYR A 312 -3.72 -12.94 -28.47
C TYR A 312 -3.12 -11.61 -28.93
N VAL A 313 -2.06 -11.14 -28.27
CA VAL A 313 -1.42 -9.86 -28.61
C VAL A 313 -0.90 -9.87 -30.04
N CYS A 314 -0.25 -10.95 -30.49
CA CYS A 314 0.23 -11.07 -31.86
C CYS A 314 -0.91 -11.15 -32.89
N CYS A 315 -2.06 -11.73 -32.55
CA CYS A 315 -3.22 -11.80 -33.44
C CYS A 315 -4.03 -10.48 -33.49
N ALA A 316 -4.08 -9.77 -32.36
CA ALA A 316 -4.86 -8.55 -32.21
C ALA A 316 -4.08 -7.30 -32.63
N ALA A 317 -2.75 -7.33 -32.59
CA ALA A 317 -1.90 -6.24 -33.05
C ALA A 317 -2.18 -5.90 -34.51
N GLN A 318 -2.25 -4.60 -34.82
CA GLN A 318 -2.43 -4.13 -36.17
C GLN A 318 -1.12 -4.32 -36.97
N PRO A 319 -1.19 -4.46 -38.31
CA PRO A 319 -0.01 -4.69 -39.13
C PRO A 319 1.06 -3.58 -39.04
N GLU A 320 0.65 -2.39 -38.62
CA GLU A 320 1.52 -1.21 -38.45
C GLU A 320 2.18 -1.16 -37.06
N ASP A 321 1.74 -1.98 -36.11
CA ASP A 321 2.32 -2.01 -34.77
C ASP A 321 3.68 -2.71 -34.79
N SER A 322 4.70 -2.00 -34.28
CA SER A 322 6.01 -2.59 -34.01
C SER A 322 6.01 -3.58 -32.84
N LEU A 323 4.91 -3.68 -32.09
CA LEU A 323 4.86 -4.35 -30.78
C LEU A 323 5.25 -5.83 -30.85
N ALA A 324 4.74 -6.59 -31.84
CA ALA A 324 5.16 -7.98 -32.03
C ALA A 324 6.64 -8.11 -32.41
N HIS A 325 7.15 -7.18 -33.23
CA HIS A 325 8.57 -7.13 -33.60
C HIS A 325 9.45 -6.76 -32.41
N GLU A 326 9.01 -5.84 -31.55
CA GLU A 326 9.71 -5.43 -30.34
C GLU A 326 9.80 -6.57 -29.34
N ILE A 327 8.70 -7.29 -29.09
CA ILE A 327 8.69 -8.48 -28.23
C ILE A 327 9.70 -9.51 -28.76
N LEU A 328 9.64 -9.84 -30.06
CA LEU A 328 10.56 -10.80 -30.67
C LEU A 328 12.01 -10.32 -30.63
N SER A 329 12.28 -9.03 -30.82
CA SER A 329 13.63 -8.47 -30.77
C SER A 329 14.28 -8.63 -29.39
N ILE A 330 13.48 -8.55 -28.32
CA ILE A 330 13.96 -8.73 -26.94
C ILE A 330 14.18 -10.22 -26.63
N VAL A 331 13.39 -11.11 -27.22
CA VAL A 331 13.48 -12.56 -26.99
C VAL A 331 14.60 -13.21 -27.82
N CYS A 332 14.87 -12.69 -29.03
CA CYS A 332 15.83 -13.26 -29.98
C CYS A 332 17.17 -12.51 -30.08
N GLY A 333 17.30 -11.36 -29.42
CA GLY A 333 18.54 -10.58 -29.33
C GLY A 333 19.47 -11.08 -28.22
#